data_AF-A0A6V7J4K8-F1
#
_entry.id   AF-A0A6V7J4K8-F1
#
_cell.length_a   1.000
_cell.length_b   1.000
_cell.length_c   1.000
_cell.angle_alpha   90.00
_cell.angle_beta   90.00
_cell.angle_gamma   90.00
#
_symmetry.space_group_name_H-M   'P 1'
#
loop_
_entity.id
_entity.type
_entity.pdbx_description
1 polymer ?
#
loop_
_entity_poly.entity_id
_entity_poly.type
_entity_poly.pdbx_seq_one_letter_code
_entity_poly.pdbx_strand_id
1 'polypeptide(L)' 'GMSYSGTALHSWSEAEVAVEKAKKLADTLGCPTENTKDLVKCLKTRPAKSIVQLVSDFM' A
#
# COMPACT_ATOMS: atom_id res chain seq x y z
N GLY A 1 -17.12 -19.97 11.23
CA GLY A 1 -16.98 -19.65 9.79
C GLY A 1 -16.28 -20.79 9.10
N MET A 2 -16.58 -21.04 7.82
CA MET A 2 -15.85 -22.02 7.00
C MET A 2 -14.83 -21.26 6.13
N SER A 3 -13.56 -21.70 6.14
CA SER A 3 -12.48 -21.12 5.33
C SER A 3 -11.81 -22.21 4.52
N TYR A 4 -11.58 -21.96 3.23
CA TYR A 4 -10.96 -22.92 2.30
C TYR A 4 -9.66 -22.33 1.76
N SER A 5 -8.56 -23.09 1.89
CA SER A 5 -7.23 -22.77 1.33
C SER A 5 -6.63 -21.41 1.73
N GLY A 6 -7.07 -20.83 2.84
CA GLY A 6 -6.53 -19.58 3.37
C GLY A 6 -7.05 -19.29 4.78
N THR A 7 -6.22 -18.65 5.60
CA THR A 7 -6.58 -18.21 6.96
C THR A 7 -5.88 -16.90 7.27
N ALA A 8 -6.40 -16.12 8.23
CA ALA A 8 -5.77 -14.86 8.64
C ALA A 8 -4.35 -15.02 9.21
N LEU A 9 -3.98 -16.22 9.65
CA LEU A 9 -2.68 -16.48 10.29
C LEU A 9 -1.58 -16.86 9.31
N HIS A 10 -1.87 -16.92 8.01
CA HIS A 10 -0.82 -17.13 7.01
C HIS A 10 0.10 -15.90 6.96
N SER A 11 1.41 -16.15 6.77
CA SER A 11 2.43 -15.09 6.71
C SER A 11 2.17 -14.02 5.65
N TRP A 12 1.40 -14.33 4.61
CA TRP A 12 1.07 -13.43 3.52
C TRP A 12 -0.29 -12.72 3.66
N SER A 13 -1.09 -13.07 4.68
CA SER A 13 -2.44 -12.51 4.84
C SER A 13 -2.44 -11.12 5.47
N GLU A 14 -1.50 -10.86 6.38
CA GLU A 14 -1.36 -9.57 7.04
C GLU A 14 -0.45 -8.65 6.22
N ALA A 15 -0.84 -7.37 6.14
CA ALA A 15 -0.05 -6.35 5.44
C ALA A 15 1.08 -5.82 6.35
N GLU A 16 2.09 -6.66 6.58
CA GLU A 16 3.25 -6.25 7.37
C GLU A 16 3.92 -5.01 6.76
N VAL A 17 4.36 -4.11 7.65
CA VAL A 17 5.15 -2.92 7.27
C VAL A 17 4.38 -1.95 6.34
N ALA A 18 3.04 -1.92 6.46
CA ALA A 18 2.15 -1.16 5.58
C ALA A 18 2.48 0.34 5.49
N VAL A 19 2.87 0.99 6.60
CA VAL A 19 3.17 2.43 6.62
C VAL A 19 4.40 2.75 5.79
N GLU A 20 5.46 1.95 5.90
CA GLU A 20 6.71 2.17 5.17
C GLU A 20 6.50 1.88 3.67
N LYS A 21 5.75 0.84 3.32
CA LYS A 21 5.33 0.57 1.94
C LYS A 21 4.52 1.73 1.35
N ALA A 22 3.57 2.26 2.11
CA ALA A 22 2.77 3.42 1.70
C ALA A 22 3.62 4.68 1.53
N LYS A 23 4.61 4.91 2.39
CA LYS A 23 5.56 6.02 2.26
C LYS A 23 6.44 5.89 1.01
N LYS A 24 6.97 4.69 0.72
CA LYS A 24 7.76 4.42 -0.51
C LYS A 24 6.93 4.68 -1.78
N LEU A 25 5.68 4.21 -1.79
CA LEU A 25 4.73 4.47 -2.87
C LEU A 25 4.46 5.98 -3.04
N ALA A 26 4.19 6.67 -1.93
CA ALA A 26 3.93 8.10 -1.92
C ALA A 26 5.13 8.91 -2.43
N ASP A 27 6.34 8.60 -1.97
CA ASP A 27 7.59 9.25 -2.40
C ASP A 27 7.80 9.12 -3.91
N THR A 28 7.61 7.92 -4.45
CA THR A 28 7.74 7.63 -5.89
C THR A 28 6.73 8.42 -6.74
N LEU A 29 5.54 8.69 -6.19
CA LEU A 29 4.48 9.46 -6.83
C LEU A 29 4.50 10.96 -6.47
N GLY A 30 5.56 11.44 -5.80
CA GLY A 30 5.73 12.83 -5.39
C GLY A 30 4.65 13.31 -4.41
N CYS A 31 4.25 12.46 -3.47
CA CYS A 31 3.32 12.78 -2.39
C CYS A 31 4.06 12.98 -1.06
N PRO A 32 3.54 13.82 -0.15
CA PRO A 32 4.17 14.05 1.14
C PRO A 32 4.15 12.76 2.00
N THR A 33 5.23 12.52 2.75
CA THR A 33 5.42 11.30 3.57
C THR A 33 5.43 11.57 5.08
N GLU A 34 5.53 12.83 5.49
CA GLU A 34 5.55 13.30 6.88
C GLU A 34 4.18 13.15 7.57
N ASN A 35 3.12 13.61 6.89
CA ASN A 35 1.75 13.61 7.42
C ASN A 35 0.88 12.57 6.70
N THR A 36 0.32 11.62 7.44
CA THR A 36 -0.47 10.53 6.86
C THR A 36 -1.80 10.99 6.23
N LYS A 37 -2.42 12.05 6.75
CA LYS A 37 -3.65 12.60 6.16
C LYS A 37 -3.37 13.24 4.81
N ASP A 38 -2.28 14.00 4.71
CA ASP A 38 -1.86 14.64 3.46
C ASP A 38 -1.35 13.61 2.45
N LEU A 39 -0.64 12.59 2.90
CA LEU A 39 -0.24 11.43 2.09
C LEU A 39 -1.47 10.78 1.45
N VAL A 40 -2.48 10.42 2.25
CA VAL A 40 -3.70 9.77 1.75
C VAL A 40 -4.47 10.68 0.81
N LYS A 41 -4.58 11.97 1.14
CA LYS A 41 -5.24 12.96 0.27
C LYS A 41 -4.53 13.06 -1.08
N CYS A 42 -3.20 13.07 -1.10
CA CYS A 42 -2.41 13.11 -2.31
C CYS A 42 -2.54 11.81 -3.13
N LEU A 43 -2.42 10.64 -2.51
CA LEU A 43 -2.55 9.36 -3.24
C LEU A 43 -3.92 9.21 -3.90
N LYS A 44 -5.00 9.70 -3.27
CA LYS A 44 -6.35 9.67 -3.84
C LYS A 44 -6.54 10.54 -5.08
N THR A 45 -5.65 11.50 -5.35
CA THR A 45 -5.69 12.31 -6.58
C THR A 45 -4.80 11.77 -7.69
N ARG A 46 -3.95 10.78 -7.41
CA ARG A 46 -3.08 10.17 -8.43
C ARG A 46 -3.88 9.21 -9.32
N PRO A 47 -3.52 9.10 -10.62
CA PRO A 47 -4.12 8.11 -11.49
C PRO A 47 -3.92 6.70 -10.93
N ALA A 48 -4.99 5.92 -10.85
CA ALA A 48 -4.94 4.55 -10.31
C ALA A 48 -3.90 3.67 -11.04
N LYS A 49 -3.74 3.85 -12.36
CA LYS A 49 -2.74 3.13 -13.16
C LYS A 49 -1.32 3.34 -12.65
N SER A 50 -0.97 4.58 -12.28
CA SER A 50 0.35 4.91 -11.75
C SER A 50 0.62 4.24 -10.40
N ILE A 51 -0.42 4.02 -9.59
CA ILE A 51 -0.31 3.29 -8.32
C ILE A 51 -0.11 1.79 -8.57
N VAL A 52 -0.95 1.18 -9.41
CA VAL A 52 -0.93 -0.27 -9.66
C VAL A 52 0.38 -0.71 -10.35
N GLN A 53 0.96 0.14 -11.19
CA GLN A 53 2.25 -0.15 -11.84
C GLN A 53 3.42 -0.32 -10.87
N LEU A 54 3.33 0.24 -9.65
CA LEU A 54 4.39 0.16 -8.65
C LEU A 54 4.29 -1.08 -7.74
N VAL A 55 3.28 -1.94 -7.91
CA VAL A 55 3.10 -3.16 -7.08
C VAL A 55 4.29 -4.12 -7.23
N SER A 56 4.98 -4.13 -8.38
CA SER A 56 6.21 -4.91 -8.60
C SER A 56 7.33 -4.59 -7.62
N ASP A 57 7.34 -3.40 -7.03
CA ASP A 57 8.42 -2.92 -6.18
C ASP A 57 8.28 -3.40 -4.71
N PHE A 58 7.25 -4.20 -4.44
CA PHE A 58 6.86 -4.70 -3.12
C PHE A 58 6.60 -6.22 -3.07
N MET A 59 6.80 -6.93 -4.19
CA MET A 59 6.70 -8.39 -4.31
C MET A 59 8.05 -9.08 -4.08
#